data_AF-A0A349CTG2-F1
#
_entry.id   AF-A0A349CTG2-F1
#
_cell.length_a   1.000
_cell.length_b   1.000
_cell.length_c   1.000
_cell.angle_alpha   90.00
_cell.angle_beta   90.00
_cell.angle_gamma   90.00
#
_symmetry.space_group_name_H-M   'P 1'
#
loop_
_entity.id
_entity.type
_entity.pdbx_description
1 polymer ?
#
loop_
_entity_poly.entity_id
_entity_poly.type
_entity_poly.pdbx_seq_one_letter_code
_entity_poly.pdbx_strand_id
1 'polypeptide(L)'
;MNTTVTAPARALRIGPIALDAPVVLAPMAGITNTAFRRLCREYGAGLYVSEMITSRALVERNATTMRLITHHESETPRSIQLYGVDPSTVENAVRLLVAEDRADHIDLNFGCPVPKVTRKGGGAALPWKTGLFRDIVTRAARAAEHVPLTVKMRKGIDADHLTYLDAGRIAEDAGVTAVALHARTASEFYSGSADWSAIAA
;
A
#
# COMPACT_ATOMS: atom_id res chain seq x y z
N MET A 1 27.68 -18.32 -24.47
CA MET A 1 26.41 -17.71 -24.04
C MET A 1 26.00 -18.42 -22.76
N ASN A 2 26.17 -17.78 -21.60
CA ASN A 2 25.83 -18.38 -20.31
C ASN A 2 24.34 -18.17 -20.08
N THR A 3 23.53 -19.17 -20.43
CA THR A 3 22.12 -19.23 -20.08
C THR A 3 22.03 -19.61 -18.61
N THR A 4 22.09 -18.61 -17.73
CA THR A 4 21.74 -18.80 -16.33
C THR A 4 20.26 -19.13 -16.29
N VAL A 5 19.93 -20.41 -16.15
CA VAL A 5 18.57 -20.85 -15.85
C VAL A 5 18.30 -20.39 -14.42
N THR A 6 17.64 -19.25 -14.27
CA THR A 6 17.06 -18.81 -13.00
C THR A 6 16.09 -19.91 -12.56
N ALA A 7 16.35 -20.51 -11.40
CA ALA A 7 15.36 -21.36 -10.72
C ALA A 7 14.01 -20.62 -10.72
N PRO A 8 12.88 -21.32 -10.93
CA PRO A 8 11.58 -20.66 -10.93
C PRO A 8 11.43 -19.91 -9.61
N ALA A 9 11.34 -18.59 -9.70
CA ALA A 9 11.20 -17.75 -8.52
C ALA A 9 9.99 -18.27 -7.74
N ARG A 10 10.20 -18.58 -6.45
CA ARG A 10 9.12 -18.98 -5.55
C ARG A 10 7.96 -17.99 -5.73
N ALA A 11 6.75 -18.49 -5.97
CA ALA A 11 5.58 -17.65 -6.18
C ALA A 11 5.47 -16.60 -5.06
N LEU A 12 5.32 -15.34 -5.44
CA LEU A 12 5.19 -14.24 -4.49
C LEU A 12 3.90 -14.45 -3.68
N ARG A 13 4.00 -14.36 -2.35
CA ARG A 13 2.85 -14.49 -1.44
C ARG A 13 2.71 -13.24 -0.59
N ILE A 14 1.47 -12.76 -0.46
CA ILE A 14 1.08 -11.71 0.48
C ILE A 14 0.17 -12.37 1.52
N GLY A 15 0.80 -12.91 2.57
CA GLY A 15 0.12 -13.72 3.59
C GLY A 15 -0.47 -14.99 2.96
N PRO A 16 -1.79 -15.23 3.09
CA PRO A 16 -2.42 -16.40 2.48
C PRO A 16 -2.51 -16.30 0.95
N ILE A 17 -2.47 -15.08 0.39
CA ILE A 17 -2.67 -14.84 -1.05
C ILE A 17 -1.42 -15.24 -1.83
N ALA A 18 -1.55 -16.23 -2.72
CA ALA A 18 -0.53 -16.56 -3.71
C ALA A 18 -0.80 -15.79 -5.00
N LEU A 19 0.25 -15.21 -5.59
CA LEU A 19 0.15 -14.50 -6.87
C LEU A 19 0.74 -15.38 -7.99
N ASP A 20 0.00 -15.49 -9.09
CA ASP A 20 0.43 -16.27 -10.26
C ASP A 20 1.64 -15.62 -10.96
N ALA A 21 1.73 -14.29 -10.89
CA ALA A 21 2.90 -13.51 -11.30
C ALA A 21 3.45 -12.69 -10.11
N PRO A 22 4.78 -12.52 -9.99
CA PRO A 22 5.40 -11.69 -8.96
C PRO A 22 5.30 -10.19 -9.30
N VAL A 23 4.12 -9.75 -9.73
CA VAL A 23 3.84 -8.38 -10.18
C VAL A 23 2.61 -7.87 -9.45
N VAL A 24 2.72 -6.64 -8.94
CA VAL A 24 1.63 -5.93 -8.29
C VAL A 24 1.37 -4.63 -9.05
N LEU A 25 0.14 -4.42 -9.50
CA LEU A 25 -0.26 -3.14 -10.09
C LEU A 25 -0.32 -2.08 -8.98
N ALA A 26 0.56 -1.08 -9.09
CA ALA A 26 0.68 -0.02 -8.11
C ALA A 26 -0.59 0.86 -8.06
N PRO A 27 -0.99 1.33 -6.86
CA PRO A 27 -2.15 2.22 -6.71
C PRO A 27 -1.85 3.59 -7.30
N MET A 28 -2.71 4.05 -8.22
CA MET A 28 -2.58 5.34 -8.89
C MET A 28 -3.93 6.05 -8.89
N ALA A 29 -4.07 7.07 -8.03
CA ALA A 29 -5.30 7.85 -7.91
C ALA A 29 -5.69 8.49 -9.27
N GLY A 30 -6.96 8.35 -9.64
CA GLY A 30 -7.54 8.71 -10.93
C GLY A 30 -7.33 7.68 -12.04
N ILE A 31 -6.48 6.67 -11.84
CA ILE A 31 -6.06 5.73 -12.90
C ILE A 31 -6.50 4.30 -12.59
N THR A 32 -6.14 3.76 -11.43
CA THR A 32 -6.44 2.36 -11.05
C THR A 32 -7.87 2.16 -10.57
N ASN A 33 -8.83 2.75 -11.30
CA ASN A 33 -10.25 2.50 -11.14
C ASN A 33 -10.61 1.06 -11.58
N THR A 34 -11.84 0.66 -11.33
CA THR A 34 -12.32 -0.71 -11.63
C THR A 34 -12.15 -1.08 -13.11
N ALA A 35 -12.42 -0.18 -14.04
CA ALA A 35 -12.27 -0.47 -15.48
C ALA A 35 -10.81 -0.75 -15.85
N PHE A 36 -9.88 0.08 -15.36
CA PHE A 36 -8.44 -0.10 -15.62
C PHE A 36 -7.89 -1.39 -15.00
N ARG A 37 -8.27 -1.69 -13.75
CA ARG A 37 -7.83 -2.93 -13.08
C ARG A 37 -8.36 -4.18 -13.80
N ARG A 38 -9.59 -4.13 -14.32
CA ARG A 38 -10.15 -5.21 -15.16
C ARG A 38 -9.34 -5.41 -16.44
N LEU A 39 -9.05 -4.32 -17.15
CA LEU A 39 -8.21 -4.39 -18.35
C LEU A 39 -6.84 -5.01 -18.02
N CYS A 40 -6.17 -4.57 -16.94
CA CYS A 40 -4.87 -5.13 -16.57
C CYS A 40 -4.92 -6.64 -16.19
N ARG A 41 -6.06 -7.13 -15.70
CA ARG A 41 -6.27 -8.56 -15.40
C ARG A 41 -6.38 -9.42 -16.66
N GLU A 42 -6.76 -8.84 -17.80
CA GLU A 42 -6.78 -9.57 -19.08
C GLU A 42 -5.35 -9.93 -19.57
N TYR A 43 -4.33 -9.23 -19.07
CA TYR A 43 -2.93 -9.41 -19.47
C TYR A 43 -2.08 -10.23 -18.47
N GLY A 44 -2.70 -10.83 -17.45
CA GLY A 44 -2.01 -11.66 -16.46
C GLY A 44 -2.67 -11.60 -15.10
N ALA A 45 -2.14 -12.35 -14.14
CA ALA A 45 -2.68 -12.45 -12.79
C ALA A 45 -1.63 -12.03 -11.75
N GLY A 46 -1.74 -10.79 -11.29
CA GLY A 46 -1.01 -10.25 -10.14
C GLY A 46 -1.96 -9.76 -9.05
N LEU A 47 -1.46 -8.92 -8.14
CA LEU A 47 -2.30 -8.18 -7.21
C LEU A 47 -2.62 -6.79 -7.79
N TYR A 48 -3.88 -6.37 -7.75
CA TYR A 48 -4.33 -5.10 -8.33
C TYR A 48 -4.85 -4.17 -7.25
N VAL A 49 -4.00 -3.24 -6.80
CA VAL A 49 -4.35 -2.35 -5.70
C VAL A 49 -5.26 -1.23 -6.22
N SER A 50 -6.35 -0.95 -5.49
CA SER A 50 -7.26 0.15 -5.80
C SER A 50 -6.55 1.50 -5.83
N GLU A 51 -7.26 2.52 -6.30
CA GLU A 51 -6.89 3.90 -6.01
C GLU A 51 -6.80 4.15 -4.50
N MET A 52 -6.10 5.22 -4.11
CA MET A 52 -5.95 5.61 -2.71
C MET A 52 -7.28 6.14 -2.13
N ILE A 53 -7.78 5.48 -1.09
CA ILE A 53 -9.03 5.79 -0.39
C ILE A 53 -8.74 6.58 0.89
N THR A 54 -9.44 7.69 1.10
CA THR A 54 -9.26 8.47 2.33
C THR A 54 -10.04 7.82 3.48
N SER A 55 -9.34 7.36 4.51
CA SER A 55 -9.91 6.63 5.66
C SER A 55 -11.01 7.42 6.36
N ARG A 56 -10.84 8.75 6.51
CA ARG A 56 -11.86 9.62 7.10
C ARG A 56 -13.17 9.60 6.32
N ALA A 57 -13.09 9.76 5.00
CA ALA A 57 -14.26 9.76 4.13
C ALA A 57 -14.93 8.37 4.08
N LEU A 58 -14.15 7.29 4.24
CA LEU A 58 -14.67 5.94 4.34
C LEU A 58 -15.45 5.71 5.64
N VAL A 59 -14.89 6.11 6.78
CA VAL A 59 -15.58 6.01 8.09
C VAL A 59 -16.86 6.86 8.11
N GLU A 60 -16.85 8.03 7.46
CA GLU A 60 -18.04 8.87 7.29
C GLU A 60 -19.02 8.35 6.22
N ARG A 61 -18.73 7.20 5.60
CA ARG A 61 -19.52 6.57 4.53
C ARG A 61 -19.85 7.54 3.38
N ASN A 62 -18.91 8.43 3.05
CA ASN A 62 -19.07 9.35 1.94
C ASN A 62 -19.40 8.59 0.64
N ALA A 63 -20.46 9.00 -0.07
CA ALA A 63 -20.99 8.26 -1.23
C ALA A 63 -19.94 7.97 -2.32
N THR A 64 -19.06 8.94 -2.62
CA THR A 64 -17.98 8.75 -3.58
C THR A 64 -16.99 7.70 -3.10
N THR A 65 -16.62 7.73 -1.82
CA THR A 65 -15.68 6.77 -1.23
C THR A 65 -16.28 5.36 -1.19
N MET A 66 -17.56 5.23 -0.81
CA MET A 66 -18.27 3.95 -0.81
C MET A 66 -18.35 3.34 -2.21
N ARG A 67 -18.48 4.17 -3.25
CA ARG A 67 -18.40 3.71 -4.65
C ARG A 67 -16.99 3.25 -5.02
N LEU A 68 -15.95 3.97 -4.59
CA LEU A 68 -14.55 3.66 -4.95
C LEU A 68 -14.04 2.34 -4.34
N ILE A 69 -14.60 1.90 -3.20
CA ILE A 69 -14.30 0.60 -2.58
C ILE A 69 -15.15 -0.55 -3.15
N THR A 70 -15.97 -0.30 -4.17
CA THR A 70 -16.73 -1.36 -4.83
C THR A 70 -15.86 -2.06 -5.85
N HIS A 71 -15.97 -3.39 -5.89
CA HIS A 71 -15.22 -4.25 -6.79
C HIS A 71 -16.14 -4.85 -7.86
N HIS A 72 -15.59 -5.08 -9.05
CA HIS A 72 -16.27 -5.92 -10.05
C HIS A 72 -16.18 -7.40 -9.61
N GLU A 73 -17.16 -8.22 -9.98
CA GLU A 73 -17.22 -9.65 -9.61
C GLU A 73 -15.98 -10.46 -10.05
N SER A 74 -15.31 -10.01 -11.11
CA SER A 74 -14.07 -10.63 -11.61
C SER A 74 -12.82 -10.25 -10.81
N GLU A 75 -12.92 -9.35 -9.83
CA GLU A 75 -11.79 -8.90 -9.03
C GLU A 75 -11.57 -9.82 -7.84
N THR A 76 -10.70 -10.80 -8.01
CA THR A 76 -10.18 -11.64 -6.91
C THR A 76 -8.65 -11.73 -7.00
N PRO A 77 -7.90 -11.49 -5.92
CA PRO A 77 -8.34 -10.87 -4.66
C PRO A 77 -8.72 -9.39 -4.85
N ARG A 78 -9.58 -8.87 -3.96
CA ARG A 78 -9.98 -7.46 -3.83
C ARG A 78 -9.00 -6.72 -2.93
N SER A 79 -8.32 -5.72 -3.47
CA SER A 79 -7.30 -4.97 -2.74
C SER A 79 -7.65 -3.49 -2.63
N ILE A 80 -7.66 -2.97 -1.39
CA ILE A 80 -7.94 -1.55 -1.12
C ILE A 80 -6.73 -0.86 -0.48
N GLN A 81 -6.30 0.28 -1.05
CA GLN A 81 -5.31 1.14 -0.39
C GLN A 81 -6.00 2.25 0.42
N LEU A 82 -5.69 2.34 1.70
CA LEU A 82 -6.14 3.40 2.60
C LEU A 82 -5.06 4.49 2.78
N TYR A 83 -5.53 5.69 3.04
CA TYR A 83 -4.73 6.85 3.43
C TYR A 83 -5.35 7.51 4.66
N GLY A 84 -4.53 7.86 5.65
CA GLY A 84 -4.95 8.58 6.85
C GLY A 84 -3.76 9.02 7.70
N VAL A 85 -4.02 9.95 8.61
CA VAL A 85 -3.01 10.51 9.55
C VAL A 85 -3.43 10.38 11.02
N ASP A 86 -4.66 9.95 11.27
CA ASP A 86 -5.21 9.75 12.61
C ASP A 86 -5.33 8.24 12.88
N PRO A 87 -4.66 7.70 13.92
CA PRO A 87 -4.64 6.26 14.22
C PRO A 87 -6.04 5.67 14.36
N SER A 88 -6.92 6.32 15.12
CA SER A 88 -8.29 5.84 15.38
C SER A 88 -9.13 5.80 14.10
N THR A 89 -8.99 6.80 13.23
CA THR A 89 -9.69 6.84 11.94
C THR A 89 -9.23 5.75 10.99
N VAL A 90 -7.91 5.49 10.91
CA VAL A 90 -7.38 4.40 10.06
C VAL A 90 -7.83 3.04 10.59
N GLU A 91 -7.73 2.83 11.91
CA GLU A 91 -8.20 1.61 12.58
C GLU A 91 -9.69 1.33 12.29
N ASN A 92 -10.55 2.34 12.42
CA ASN A 92 -11.98 2.21 12.12
C ASN A 92 -12.26 1.96 10.63
N ALA A 93 -11.46 2.55 9.74
CA ALA A 93 -11.57 2.27 8.30
C ALA A 93 -11.23 0.82 7.98
N VAL A 94 -10.15 0.28 8.58
CA VAL A 94 -9.77 -1.13 8.44
C VAL A 94 -10.87 -2.04 8.98
N ARG A 95 -11.38 -1.79 10.20
CA ARG A 95 -12.49 -2.56 10.78
C ARG A 95 -13.72 -2.57 9.89
N LEU A 96 -14.07 -1.43 9.28
CA LEU A 96 -15.19 -1.34 8.36
C LEU A 96 -14.97 -2.26 7.14
N LEU A 97 -13.78 -2.24 6.54
CA LEU A 97 -13.47 -3.09 5.39
C LEU A 97 -13.55 -4.59 5.72
N VAL A 98 -13.06 -4.99 6.90
CA VAL A 98 -13.09 -6.39 7.35
C VAL A 98 -14.52 -6.81 7.72
N ALA A 99 -15.20 -6.05 8.58
CA ALA A 99 -16.52 -6.40 9.10
C ALA A 99 -17.62 -6.44 8.01
N GLU A 100 -17.46 -5.64 6.95
CA GLU A 100 -18.38 -5.62 5.82
C GLU A 100 -17.90 -6.47 4.63
N ASP A 101 -16.86 -7.30 4.80
CA ASP A 101 -16.29 -8.15 3.75
C ASP A 101 -16.04 -7.39 2.43
N ARG A 102 -15.31 -6.28 2.50
CA ARG A 102 -15.05 -5.40 1.35
C ARG A 102 -13.65 -5.54 0.75
N ALA A 103 -12.74 -6.23 1.42
CA ALA A 103 -11.37 -6.41 0.93
C ALA A 103 -10.80 -7.77 1.36
N ASP A 104 -10.06 -8.38 0.44
CA ASP A 104 -9.24 -9.57 0.71
C ASP A 104 -7.79 -9.18 1.02
N HIS A 105 -7.42 -7.92 0.75
CA HIS A 105 -6.11 -7.33 1.03
C HIS A 105 -6.26 -5.83 1.32
N ILE A 106 -5.55 -5.34 2.34
CA ILE A 106 -5.55 -3.92 2.72
C ILE A 106 -4.12 -3.37 2.65
N ASP A 107 -3.92 -2.25 1.96
CA ASP A 107 -2.65 -1.55 1.89
C ASP A 107 -2.74 -0.17 2.54
N LEU A 108 -1.66 0.31 3.16
CA LEU A 108 -1.59 1.66 3.73
C LEU A 108 -0.61 2.53 2.94
N ASN A 109 -1.07 3.72 2.52
CA ASN A 109 -0.26 4.68 1.80
C ASN A 109 0.61 5.53 2.73
N PHE A 110 1.92 5.35 2.62
CA PHE A 110 2.96 6.17 3.23
C PHE A 110 3.99 6.64 2.19
N GLY A 111 3.57 6.80 0.93
CA GLY A 111 4.48 7.04 -0.19
C GLY A 111 4.09 8.21 -1.10
N CYS A 112 2.88 8.77 -0.98
CA CYS A 112 2.46 9.89 -1.83
C CYS A 112 3.27 11.16 -1.51
N PRO A 113 3.98 11.77 -2.48
CA PRO A 113 4.77 12.99 -2.26
C PRO A 113 3.96 14.28 -2.47
N VAL A 114 2.72 14.18 -2.94
CA VAL A 114 1.94 15.35 -3.39
C VAL A 114 1.69 16.32 -2.23
N PRO A 115 1.91 17.64 -2.41
CA PRO A 115 1.78 18.64 -1.34
C PRO A 115 0.43 18.59 -0.59
N LYS A 116 -0.68 18.29 -1.27
CA LYS A 116 -2.01 18.18 -0.63
C LYS A 116 -2.08 17.09 0.45
N VAL A 117 -1.22 16.08 0.34
CA VAL A 117 -1.10 14.94 1.27
C VAL A 117 -0.03 15.24 2.31
N THR A 118 1.18 15.61 1.87
CA THR A 118 2.33 15.80 2.77
C THR A 118 2.19 17.00 3.70
N ARG A 119 1.53 18.10 3.28
CA ARG A 119 1.26 19.26 4.15
C ARG A 119 0.33 18.93 5.34
N LYS A 120 -0.48 17.87 5.24
CA LYS A 120 -1.29 17.35 6.35
C LYS A 120 -0.51 16.37 7.25
N GLY A 121 0.79 16.20 6.99
CA GLY A 121 1.64 15.21 7.67
C GLY A 121 1.41 13.77 7.19
N GLY A 122 0.77 13.57 6.03
CA GLY A 122 0.46 12.26 5.48
C GLY A 122 1.41 11.80 4.36
N GLY A 123 1.14 10.63 3.79
CA GLY A 123 1.91 10.09 2.66
C GLY A 123 3.38 9.90 3.03
N ALA A 124 4.28 10.30 2.12
CA ALA A 124 5.72 10.10 2.30
C ALA A 124 6.35 10.87 3.48
N ALA A 125 5.65 11.88 4.03
CA ALA A 125 6.12 12.63 5.19
C ALA A 125 5.80 11.94 6.53
N LEU A 126 4.83 11.01 6.54
CA LEU A 126 4.32 10.43 7.78
C LEU A 126 5.36 9.54 8.50
N PRO A 127 6.13 8.66 7.82
CA PRO A 127 7.13 7.82 8.48
C PRO A 127 8.21 8.57 9.27
N TRP A 128 8.46 9.85 8.95
CA TRP A 128 9.36 10.71 9.73
C TRP A 128 8.88 10.90 11.18
N LYS A 129 7.55 10.90 11.40
CA LYS A 129 6.93 10.90 12.72
C LYS A 129 6.81 9.46 13.22
N THR A 130 7.94 8.83 13.54
CA THR A 130 8.04 7.39 13.83
C THR A 130 7.04 6.89 14.88
N GLY A 131 6.78 7.66 15.93
CA GLY A 131 5.76 7.31 16.95
C GLY A 131 4.34 7.26 16.38
N LEU A 132 3.96 8.23 15.54
CA LEU A 132 2.66 8.26 14.88
C LEU A 132 2.53 7.13 13.85
N PHE A 133 3.58 6.91 13.06
CA PHE A 133 3.64 5.79 12.11
C PHE A 133 3.43 4.44 12.81
N ARG A 134 4.17 4.20 13.91
CA ARG A 134 4.03 2.98 14.72
C ARG A 134 2.62 2.80 15.24
N ASP A 135 1.99 3.84 15.78
CA ASP A 135 0.64 3.76 16.31
C ASP A 135 -0.40 3.43 15.23
N ILE A 136 -0.33 4.10 14.07
CA ILE A 136 -1.21 3.83 12.93
C ILE A 136 -1.07 2.39 12.45
N VAL A 137 0.15 1.95 12.17
CA VAL A 137 0.40 0.63 11.57
C VAL A 137 0.05 -0.50 12.55
N THR A 138 0.41 -0.36 13.83
CA THR A 138 0.09 -1.37 14.86
C THR A 138 -1.42 -1.53 15.03
N ARG A 139 -2.17 -0.44 15.10
CA ARG A 139 -3.63 -0.50 15.23
C ARG A 139 -4.30 -1.05 13.99
N ALA A 140 -3.86 -0.61 12.81
CA ALA A 140 -4.38 -1.10 11.53
C ALA A 140 -4.13 -2.60 11.37
N ALA A 141 -2.92 -3.09 11.66
CA ALA A 141 -2.60 -4.51 11.56
C ALA A 141 -3.45 -5.37 12.52
N ARG A 142 -3.66 -4.91 13.76
CA ARG A 142 -4.58 -5.57 14.71
C ARG A 142 -6.02 -5.59 14.22
N ALA A 143 -6.50 -4.48 13.65
CA ALA A 143 -7.85 -4.34 13.12
C ALA A 143 -8.09 -5.15 11.84
N ALA A 144 -7.04 -5.51 11.10
CA ALA A 144 -7.13 -6.29 9.87
C ALA A 144 -7.46 -7.77 10.12
N GLU A 145 -7.24 -8.26 11.35
CA GLU A 145 -7.50 -9.63 11.77
C GLU A 145 -6.83 -10.67 10.84
N HIS A 146 -7.62 -11.32 9.98
CA HIS A 146 -7.18 -12.36 9.05
C HIS A 146 -6.87 -11.82 7.65
N VAL A 147 -7.23 -10.56 7.36
CA VAL A 147 -6.96 -9.91 6.08
C VAL A 147 -5.50 -9.42 6.07
N PRO A 148 -4.65 -9.88 5.12
CA PRO A 148 -3.27 -9.43 5.06
C PRO A 148 -3.19 -7.92 4.84
N LEU A 149 -2.39 -7.26 5.68
CA LEU A 149 -2.15 -5.83 5.62
C LEU A 149 -0.74 -5.54 5.13
N THR A 150 -0.60 -4.67 4.12
CA THR A 150 0.68 -4.20 3.60
C THR A 150 0.85 -2.70 3.80
N VAL A 151 2.07 -2.23 3.61
CA VAL A 151 2.35 -0.79 3.55
C VAL A 151 3.14 -0.46 2.29
N LYS A 152 2.81 0.67 1.68
CA LYS A 152 3.57 1.23 0.56
C LYS A 152 4.23 2.55 0.94
N MET A 153 5.55 2.61 0.88
CA MET A 153 6.34 3.77 1.32
C MET A 153 7.37 4.24 0.28
N ARG A 154 8.06 5.33 0.61
CA ARG A 154 9.23 5.87 -0.10
C ARG A 154 10.48 5.74 0.78
N LYS A 155 11.67 6.00 0.23
CA LYS A 155 12.94 5.97 1.00
C LYS A 155 12.93 6.94 2.20
N GLY A 156 12.23 8.07 2.05
CA GLY A 156 12.18 9.13 3.06
C GLY A 156 11.62 10.41 2.46
N ILE A 157 11.84 11.53 3.16
CA ILE A 157 11.42 12.85 2.68
C ILE A 157 12.39 13.36 1.61
N ASP A 158 13.68 13.32 1.91
CA ASP A 158 14.79 13.71 1.03
C ASP A 158 16.04 12.87 1.38
N ALA A 159 17.23 13.27 0.90
CA ALA A 159 18.47 12.52 1.12
C ALA A 159 18.97 12.56 2.58
N ASP A 160 18.64 13.61 3.33
CA ASP A 160 19.07 13.78 4.73
C ASP A 160 18.05 13.18 5.71
N HIS A 161 16.83 12.92 5.23
CA HIS A 161 15.70 12.45 6.04
C HIS A 161 15.16 11.10 5.52
N LEU A 162 16.03 10.10 5.47
CA LEU A 162 15.67 8.71 5.13
C LEU A 162 14.99 7.99 6.30
N THR A 163 13.92 7.24 6.02
CA THR A 163 13.09 6.60 7.05
C THR A 163 12.78 5.13 6.78
N TYR A 164 13.02 4.65 5.56
CA TYR A 164 12.51 3.35 5.09
C TYR A 164 12.98 2.14 5.90
N LEU A 165 14.22 2.14 6.43
CA LEU A 165 14.72 1.02 7.23
C LEU A 165 13.97 0.92 8.57
N ASP A 166 13.83 2.04 9.27
CA ASP A 166 13.12 2.07 10.56
C ASP A 166 11.62 1.87 10.36
N ALA A 167 11.05 2.47 9.30
CA ALA A 167 9.65 2.25 8.94
C ALA A 167 9.37 0.79 8.54
N GLY A 168 10.31 0.14 7.85
CA GLY A 168 10.24 -1.28 7.51
C GLY A 168 10.22 -2.17 8.76
N ARG A 169 11.14 -1.94 9.70
CA ARG A 169 11.18 -2.66 10.99
C ARG A 169 9.91 -2.44 11.81
N ILE A 170 9.42 -1.21 11.89
CA ILE A 170 8.16 -0.90 12.59
C ILE A 170 6.98 -1.64 11.95
N ALA A 171 6.94 -1.71 10.62
CA ALA A 171 5.89 -2.44 9.91
C ALA A 171 5.98 -3.95 10.19
N GLU A 172 7.18 -4.53 10.13
CA GLU A 172 7.43 -5.93 10.48
C GLU A 172 6.99 -6.23 11.93
N ASP A 173 7.45 -5.44 12.91
CA ASP A 173 7.08 -5.57 14.33
C ASP A 173 5.56 -5.54 14.55
N ALA A 174 4.85 -4.75 13.74
CA ALA A 174 3.41 -4.60 13.81
C ALA A 174 2.62 -5.77 13.17
N GLY A 175 3.30 -6.68 12.46
CA GLY A 175 2.68 -7.80 11.75
C GLY A 175 2.25 -7.48 10.31
N VAL A 176 2.77 -6.40 9.72
CA VAL A 176 2.54 -6.10 8.29
C VAL A 176 3.15 -7.22 7.45
N THR A 177 2.37 -7.72 6.49
CA THR A 177 2.72 -8.93 5.74
C THR A 177 3.72 -8.70 4.62
N ALA A 178 3.75 -7.48 4.06
CA ALA A 178 4.74 -7.07 3.06
C ALA A 178 4.90 -5.55 3.02
N VAL A 179 6.07 -5.10 2.58
CA VAL A 179 6.39 -3.69 2.35
C VAL A 179 6.67 -3.46 0.86
N ALA A 180 5.99 -2.49 0.28
CA ALA A 180 6.30 -1.99 -1.06
C ALA A 180 7.10 -0.68 -0.95
N LEU A 181 8.36 -0.70 -1.40
CA LEU A 181 9.23 0.48 -1.38
C LEU A 181 9.32 1.10 -2.79
N HIS A 182 8.84 2.33 -2.92
CA HIS A 182 9.25 3.17 -4.05
C HIS A 182 10.64 3.72 -3.73
N ALA A 183 11.66 3.25 -4.44
CA ALA A 183 13.06 3.58 -4.18
C ALA A 183 13.49 5.00 -4.62
N ARG A 184 12.67 5.98 -4.24
CA ARG A 184 12.91 7.42 -4.33
C ARG A 184 12.49 8.07 -3.02
N THR A 185 13.04 9.22 -2.71
CA THR A 185 12.58 10.11 -1.64
C THR A 185 11.33 10.87 -2.10
N ALA A 186 10.64 11.57 -1.20
CA ALA A 186 9.50 12.39 -1.55
C ALA A 186 9.90 13.60 -2.43
N SER A 187 11.04 14.24 -2.13
CA SER A 187 11.55 15.43 -2.83
C SER A 187 11.92 15.16 -4.28
N GLU A 188 12.28 13.93 -4.62
CA GLU A 188 12.53 13.51 -6.00
C GLU A 188 11.25 13.44 -6.84
N PHE A 189 10.06 13.33 -6.24
CA PHE A 189 8.80 13.07 -6.95
C PHE A 189 8.94 11.89 -7.95
N TYR A 190 9.09 12.21 -9.23
CA TYR A 190 9.28 11.28 -10.35
C TYR A 190 10.54 11.59 -11.18
N SER A 191 11.35 12.56 -10.76
CA SER A 191 12.62 12.87 -11.42
C SER A 191 13.68 11.82 -11.09
N GLY A 192 14.79 11.86 -11.84
CA GLY A 192 15.91 10.96 -11.66
C GLY A 192 15.57 9.48 -11.80
N SER A 193 16.47 8.63 -11.32
CA SER A 193 16.34 7.17 -11.36
C SER A 193 15.96 6.63 -9.99
N ALA A 194 15.17 5.55 -9.97
CA ALA A 194 14.96 4.81 -8.73
C ALA A 194 16.28 4.17 -8.29
N ASP A 195 16.57 4.25 -7.00
CA ASP A 195 17.76 3.69 -6.38
C ASP A 195 17.49 2.27 -5.89
N TRP A 196 17.63 1.30 -6.79
CA TRP A 196 17.37 -0.11 -6.50
C TRP A 196 18.27 -0.70 -5.41
N SER A 197 19.42 -0.08 -5.11
CA SER A 197 20.31 -0.54 -4.04
C SER A 197 19.63 -0.47 -2.66
N ALA A 198 18.72 0.48 -2.46
CA ALA A 198 17.94 0.61 -1.23
C ALA A 198 16.93 -0.52 -1.01
N ILE A 199 16.57 -1.29 -2.04
CA ILE A 199 15.70 -2.48 -1.91
C ILE A 199 16.54 -3.74 -1.67
N ALA A 200 17.78 -3.78 -2.17
CA ALA A 200 18.66 -4.93 -2.04
C ALA A 200 19.40 -5.00 -0.68
N ALA A 201 19.45 -3.87 0.04
CA ALA A 201 20.18 -3.70 1.30
C ALA A 201 19.46 -4.31 2.52
#